data_AF-A0A9Q0TYI5-F1
#
_entry.id   AF-A0A9Q0TYI5-F1
#
_cell.length_a   1.000
_cell.length_b   1.000
_cell.length_c   1.000
_cell.angle_alpha   90.00
_cell.angle_beta   90.00
_cell.angle_gamma   90.00
#
_symmetry.space_group_name_H-M   'P 1'
#
loop_
_entity.id
_entity.type
_entity.pdbx_description
1 polymer ?
#
loop_
_entity_poly.entity_id
_entity_poly.type
_entity_poly.pdbx_seq_one_letter_code
_entity_poly.pdbx_strand_id
1 'polypeptide(L)' 'MEGQRVFQVVLLLFSIAAISAAQECPKGSPKLFVFGDSYVDTGNWPKNVSGTWKEPFGLTFPGKPDGRASDGRVPN' A
#
# COMPACT_ATOMS: atom_id res chain seq x y z
N MET A 1 -35.65 -35.15 22.48
CA MET A 1 -35.81 -33.70 22.21
C MET A 1 -34.47 -32.94 22.27
N GLU A 2 -33.54 -33.33 23.14
CA GLU A 2 -32.16 -32.76 23.25
C GLU A 2 -31.31 -32.92 21.98
N GLY A 3 -31.28 -34.11 21.36
CA GLY A 3 -30.39 -34.41 20.23
C GLY A 3 -30.60 -33.55 18.98
N GLN A 4 -31.85 -33.11 18.71
CA GLN A 4 -32.15 -32.23 17.58
C GLN A 4 -31.63 -30.80 17.81
N ARG A 5 -31.67 -30.31 19.05
CA ARG A 5 -31.12 -28.99 19.40
C ARG A 5 -29.60 -28.99 19.31
N VAL A 6 -28.94 -30.06 19.78
CA VAL A 6 -27.49 -30.22 19.66
C VAL A 6 -27.06 -30.26 18.20
N PHE A 7 -27.76 -31.03 17.35
CA PHE A 7 -27.45 -31.12 15.92
C PHE A 7 -27.58 -29.77 15.20
N GLN A 8 -28.62 -28.99 15.51
CA GLN A 8 -28.79 -27.65 14.92
C GLN A 8 -27.71 -26.66 15.38
N VAL A 9 -27.30 -26.72 16.64
CA VAL A 9 -26.22 -25.87 17.16
C VAL A 9 -24.88 -26.24 16.49
N VAL A 10 -24.59 -27.52 16.29
CA VAL A 10 -23.38 -27.97 15.58
C VAL A 10 -23.37 -27.50 14.12
N LEU A 11 -24.50 -27.64 13.42
CA LEU A 11 -24.64 -27.13 12.04
C LEU A 11 -24.46 -25.62 11.96
N LEU A 12 -24.99 -24.88 12.93
CA LEU A 12 -24.84 -23.43 13.00
C LEU A 12 -23.38 -23.03 13.22
N LEU A 13 -22.70 -23.67 14.17
CA LEU A 13 -21.28 -23.41 14.46
C LEU A 13 -20.39 -23.76 13.25
N PHE A 14 -20.68 -24.85 12.55
CA PHE A 14 -19.97 -25.23 11.33
C PHE A 14 -20.18 -24.20 10.21
N SER A 15 -21.40 -23.70 10.06
CA SER A 15 -21.74 -22.66 9.08
C SER A 15 -21.00 -21.36 9.36
N ILE A 16 -20.94 -20.92 10.62
CA ILE A 16 -20.20 -19.71 11.05
C ILE A 16 -18.69 -19.86 10.78
N ALA A 17 -18.11 -21.03 11.09
CA ALA A 17 -16.70 -21.31 10.84
C ALA A 17 -16.37 -21.30 9.33
N ALA A 18 -17.23 -21.91 8.50
CA ALA A 18 -17.06 -21.92 7.04
C ALA A 18 -17.11 -20.52 6.43
N ILE A 19 -18.05 -19.68 6.87
CA ILE A 19 -18.16 -18.27 6.41
C ILE A 19 -16.92 -17.46 6.81
N SER A 20 -16.42 -17.66 8.04
CA SER A 20 -15.24 -16.94 8.55
C SER A 20 -13.96 -17.28 7.77
N ALA A 21 -13.79 -18.54 7.37
CA ALA A 21 -12.65 -18.99 6.58
C ALA A 21 -12.69 -18.50 5.11
N ALA A 22 -13.88 -18.22 4.56
CA ALA A 22 -14.03 -17.71 3.20
C ALA A 22 -13.69 -16.22 3.07
N GLN A 23 -13.67 -15.47 4.18
CA GLN A 23 -13.36 -14.03 4.19
C GLN A 23 -11.85 -13.75 4.33
N GLU A 24 -11.03 -14.50 3.59
CA GLU A 24 -9.65 -14.09 3.33
C GLU A 24 -9.60 -13.30 2.02
N CYS A 25 -9.98 -12.03 2.10
CA CYS A 25 -9.70 -11.10 1.01
C CYS A 25 -8.17 -10.99 0.85
N PRO A 26 -7.64 -10.95 -0.39
CA PRO A 26 -6.22 -10.69 -0.59
C PRO A 26 -5.87 -9.37 0.10
N LYS A 27 -5.10 -9.44 1.19
CA LYS A 27 -4.62 -8.28 1.97
C LYS A 27 -3.47 -7.55 1.24
N GLY A 28 -3.60 -7.39 -0.07
CA GLY A 28 -2.67 -6.64 -0.89
C GLY A 28 -3.16 -5.21 -1.04
N SER A 29 -2.31 -4.22 -0.74
CA SER A 29 -2.53 -2.85 -1.19
C SER A 29 -2.55 -2.83 -2.73
N PRO A 30 -3.43 -2.03 -3.37
CA PRO A 30 -3.40 -1.87 -4.82
C PRO A 30 -2.03 -1.35 -5.27
N LYS A 31 -1.51 -1.90 -6.36
CA LYS A 31 -0.26 -1.45 -6.98
C LYS A 31 -0.58 -0.40 -8.04
N LEU A 32 0.15 0.71 -8.03
CA LEU A 32 0.02 1.77 -9.02
C LEU A 32 1.28 1.80 -9.90
N PHE A 33 1.07 1.85 -11.22
CA PHE A 33 2.13 2.12 -12.20
C PHE A 33 1.94 3.56 -12.67
N VAL A 34 2.92 4.42 -12.41
CA VAL A 34 2.84 5.85 -12.71
C VAL A 34 3.81 6.18 -13.84
N PHE A 35 3.31 6.86 -14.86
CA PHE A 35 4.10 7.38 -15.99
C PHE A 35 3.97 8.90 -16.02
N GLY A 36 5.01 9.58 -16.45
CA GLY A 36 5.01 11.04 -16.58
C GLY A 36 6.42 11.59 -16.59
N ASP A 37 6.52 12.87 -16.24
CA ASP A 37 7.77 13.60 -16.12
C ASP A 37 8.21 13.75 -14.66
N SER A 38 9.10 14.71 -14.42
CA SER A 38 9.58 15.11 -13.09
C SER A 38 8.51 15.31 -12.01
N TYR A 39 7.27 15.66 -12.37
CA TYR A 39 6.17 15.86 -11.42
C TYR A 39 5.77 14.58 -10.69
N VAL A 40 5.98 13.42 -11.30
CA VAL A 40 5.64 12.12 -10.73
C VAL A 40 6.86 11.24 -10.49
N ASP A 41 8.05 11.72 -10.86
CA ASP A 41 9.30 11.00 -10.64
C ASP A 41 9.70 11.01 -9.15
N THR A 42 9.91 9.81 -8.60
CA THR A 42 10.34 9.60 -7.22
C THR A 42 11.82 9.19 -7.11
N GLY A 43 12.65 9.56 -8.09
CA GLY A 43 14.09 9.34 -8.08
C GLY A 43 14.60 8.35 -9.13
N ASN A 44 13.94 8.25 -10.28
CA ASN A 44 14.34 7.39 -11.40
C ASN A 44 15.56 7.95 -12.15
N TRP A 45 15.78 9.27 -12.12
CA TRP A 45 16.95 9.88 -12.77
C TRP A 45 18.29 9.52 -12.10
N PRO A 46 19.36 9.25 -12.88
CA PRO A 46 20.68 8.92 -12.33
C PRO A 46 21.29 10.02 -11.46
N LYS A 47 21.89 9.62 -10.33
CA LYS A 47 22.51 10.51 -9.33
C LYS A 47 23.62 11.42 -9.87
N ASN A 48 24.36 10.93 -10.86
CA ASN A 48 25.47 11.65 -11.48
C ASN A 48 25.05 12.64 -12.56
N VAL A 49 23.79 12.56 -13.02
CA VAL A 49 23.28 13.40 -14.11
C VAL A 49 22.30 14.45 -13.59
N SER A 50 21.41 14.07 -12.67
CA SER A 50 20.34 14.96 -12.21
C SER A 50 20.75 15.86 -11.04
N GLY A 51 20.40 17.14 -11.13
CA GLY A 51 20.51 18.10 -10.03
C GLY A 51 19.58 17.81 -8.84
N THR A 52 18.55 16.97 -9.03
CA THR A 52 17.57 16.61 -7.99
C THR A 52 18.14 15.80 -6.82
N TRP A 53 19.40 15.38 -6.94
CA TRP A 53 20.15 14.69 -5.89
C TRP A 53 21.04 15.62 -5.07
N LYS A 54 20.86 16.95 -5.20
CA LYS A 54 21.60 17.98 -4.47
C LYS A 54 20.62 18.94 -3.79
N GLU A 55 21.12 19.71 -2.84
CA GLU A 55 20.35 20.81 -2.25
C GLU A 55 19.93 21.83 -3.33
N PRO A 56 18.73 22.43 -3.24
CA PRO A 56 17.83 22.43 -2.08
C PRO A 56 16.78 21.29 -2.06
N PHE A 57 16.85 20.30 -2.95
CA PHE A 57 15.78 19.30 -3.06
C PHE A 57 15.68 18.39 -1.83
N GLY A 58 14.45 18.12 -1.42
CA GLY A 58 14.11 17.30 -0.26
C GLY A 58 14.54 17.86 1.10
N LEU A 59 14.89 19.15 1.24
CA LEU A 59 15.30 19.76 2.50
C LEU A 59 14.15 19.85 3.50
N THR A 60 12.95 20.26 3.06
CA THR A 60 11.75 20.26 3.93
C THR A 60 11.27 18.83 4.22
N PHE A 61 11.21 17.96 3.22
CA PHE A 61 10.96 16.53 3.38
C PHE A 61 11.61 15.76 2.22
N PRO A 62 12.40 14.70 2.45
CA PRO A 62 12.61 13.99 3.72
C PRO A 62 13.80 14.49 4.58
N GLY A 63 14.28 15.71 4.37
CA GLY A 63 15.48 16.27 5.03
C GLY A 63 16.79 15.97 4.31
N LYS A 64 16.73 15.43 3.08
CA LYS A 64 17.87 15.18 2.21
C LYS A 64 17.40 15.01 0.76
N PRO A 65 18.27 15.26 -0.23
CA PRO A 65 17.96 14.97 -1.62
C PRO A 65 17.68 13.47 -1.83
N ASP A 66 16.53 13.16 -2.44
CA ASP A 66 16.10 11.79 -2.75
C ASP A 66 15.77 11.57 -4.24
N GLY A 67 16.13 12.53 -5.09
CA GLY A 67 15.99 12.43 -6.54
C GLY A 67 14.70 13.04 -7.11
N ARG A 68 13.79 13.52 -6.26
CA ARG A 68 12.58 14.26 -6.68
C ARG A 68 12.89 15.69 -7.08
N ALA A 69 12.17 16.22 -8.04
CA ALA A 69 12.20 17.64 -8.41
C ALA A 69 11.33 18.50 -7.46
N SER A 70 11.44 18.30 -6.15
CA SER A 70 10.67 19.00 -5.12
C SER A 70 11.46 19.14 -3.81
N ASP A 71 11.13 20.16 -3.02
CA ASP A 71 11.63 20.29 -1.63
C ASP A 71 10.84 19.42 -0.63
N GLY A 72 9.74 18.82 -1.10
CA GLY A 72 8.90 17.90 -0.33
C GLY A 72 8.52 16.66 -1.13
N ARG A 73 7.29 16.19 -0.92
CA ARG A 73 6.72 15.14 -1.76
C ARG A 73 6.54 15.65 -3.20
N VAL A 74 6.41 14.71 -4.14
CA VAL A 74 5.96 15.03 -5.49
C VAL A 74 4.58 15.73 -5.40
N PRO A 75 4.38 16.86 -6.12
CA PRO A 75 3.09 17.55 -6.12
C PRO A 75 2.00 16.61 -6.65
N ASN A 76 0.84 16.68 -6.02
CA ASN A 76 -0.36 15.90 -6.35
C ASN A 76 -1.25 16.60 -7.35
#